data_AF-A0A7G9Q9Z5-F1
#
_entry.id   AF-A0A7G9Q9Z5-F1
#
_cell.length_a   1.000
_cell.length_b   1.000
_cell.length_c   1.000
_cell.angle_alpha   90.00
_cell.angle_beta   90.00
_cell.angle_gamma   90.00
#
_symmetry.space_group_name_H-M   'P 1'
#
loop_
_entity.id
_entity.type
_entity.pdbx_description
1 polymer ?
#
loop_
_entity_poly.entity_id
_entity_poly.type
_entity_poly.pdbx_seq_one_letter_code
_entity_poly.pdbx_strand_id
1 'polypeptide(L)'
;MQLHEVRIVTSDDITVRSYVTFYWNGKRVREYNGNNINSSVKPNLAKTVKERNKLLKQLEFEVLKALESGHYPHDNKHTPVDISVEDHLDISTDYLLDWALEVKLNSDVSHYYRKNLKGIHRHFKAFLTKEELSSDITLIKRTRIEEFLQRYKSSGMYYMDRRRDLGVLFSLISREIEKPLQAVRETSTMKKKAKLHKIYEHEKMKLILNYLKDNNPNLHICALLCYGCFLRLGISAKMAARSAFKLSPHSALK
;
A
#
# COMPACT_ATOMS: atom_id res chain seq x y z
N MET A 1 17.27 15.95 -34.34
CA MET A 1 17.28 14.57 -33.82
C MET A 1 17.77 14.62 -32.37
N GLN A 2 16.89 14.46 -31.38
CA GLN A 2 17.33 14.33 -29.99
C GLN A 2 17.89 12.92 -29.81
N LEU A 3 19.18 12.81 -29.50
CA LEU A 3 19.82 11.55 -29.13
C LEU A 3 19.24 11.11 -27.78
N HIS A 4 18.36 10.12 -27.81
CA HIS A 4 17.85 9.50 -26.59
C HIS A 4 18.86 8.45 -26.15
N GLU A 5 19.57 8.72 -25.04
CA GLU A 5 20.48 7.73 -24.48
C GLU A 5 19.68 6.64 -23.76
N VAL A 6 19.48 5.52 -24.45
CA VAL A 6 18.82 4.32 -23.94
C VAL A 6 19.89 3.34 -23.45
N ARG A 7 19.73 2.80 -22.24
CA ARG A 7 20.68 1.87 -21.63
C ARG A 7 19.98 0.67 -21.00
N ILE A 8 20.53 -0.52 -21.17
CA ILE A 8 20.11 -1.73 -20.46
C ILE A 8 20.70 -1.76 -19.04
N VAL A 9 19.86 -2.09 -18.06
CA VAL A 9 20.26 -2.45 -16.70
C VAL A 9 19.86 -3.90 -16.47
N THR A 10 20.85 -4.77 -16.29
CA THR A 10 20.65 -6.22 -16.08
C THR A 10 21.53 -6.75 -14.96
N SER A 11 21.22 -7.95 -14.47
CA SER A 11 21.96 -8.70 -13.46
C SER A 11 22.31 -10.08 -14.02
N ASP A 12 23.24 -10.79 -13.38
CA ASP A 12 23.47 -12.22 -13.63
C ASP A 12 22.50 -13.12 -12.84
N ASP A 13 21.73 -12.54 -11.91
CA ASP A 13 20.67 -13.23 -11.20
C ASP A 13 19.35 -13.14 -11.97
N ILE A 14 18.75 -14.29 -12.31
CA ILE A 14 17.49 -14.36 -13.06
C ILE A 14 16.29 -13.85 -12.25
N THR A 15 16.37 -13.89 -10.92
CA THR A 15 15.30 -13.44 -10.01
C THR A 15 15.23 -11.92 -9.87
N VAL A 16 16.35 -11.23 -10.13
CA VAL A 16 16.44 -9.78 -10.11
C VAL A 16 15.88 -9.22 -11.42
N ARG A 17 14.94 -8.28 -11.34
CA ARG A 17 14.34 -7.66 -12.53
C ARG A 17 15.33 -6.78 -13.28
N SER A 18 15.44 -6.99 -14.58
CA SER A 18 16.20 -6.17 -15.52
C SER A 18 15.27 -5.23 -16.30
N TYR A 19 15.81 -4.12 -16.81
CA TYR A 19 15.02 -3.10 -17.50
C TYR A 19 15.87 -2.26 -18.45
N VAL A 20 15.21 -1.54 -19.34
CA VAL A 20 15.79 -0.49 -20.18
C VAL A 20 15.50 0.87 -19.53
N THR A 21 16.46 1.79 -19.51
CA THR A 21 16.30 3.12 -18.90
C THR A 21 16.76 4.23 -19.83
N PHE A 22 16.04 5.35 -19.81
CA PHE A 22 16.30 6.54 -20.63
C PHE A 22 15.59 7.76 -20.01
N TYR A 23 15.79 8.94 -20.59
CA TYR A 23 15.07 10.16 -20.21
C TYR A 23 13.99 10.48 -21.24
N TRP A 24 12.78 10.76 -20.75
CA TRP A 24 11.64 11.22 -21.53
C TRP A 24 11.01 12.43 -20.84
N ASN A 25 10.83 13.54 -21.56
CA ASN A 25 10.31 14.80 -21.01
C ASN A 25 11.00 15.23 -19.69
N GLY A 26 12.34 15.11 -19.65
CA GLY A 26 13.15 15.47 -18.47
C GLY A 26 13.05 14.50 -17.29
N LYS A 27 12.27 13.40 -17.40
CA LYS A 27 12.10 12.40 -16.36
C LYS A 27 12.77 11.09 -16.76
N ARG A 28 13.50 10.47 -15.83
CA ARG A 28 14.03 9.12 -16.03
C ARG A 28 12.89 8.10 -16.05
N VAL A 29 12.82 7.32 -17.12
CA VAL A 29 11.88 6.20 -17.28
C VAL A 29 12.62 4.87 -17.24
N ARG A 30 11.91 3.83 -16.80
CA ARG A 30 12.38 2.44 -16.74
C ARG A 30 11.32 1.54 -17.37
N GLU A 31 11.68 0.89 -18.47
CA GLU A 31 10.82 -0.06 -19.18
C GLU A 31 11.25 -1.48 -18.87
N TYR A 32 10.32 -2.25 -18.28
CA TYR A 32 10.55 -3.64 -17.89
C TYR A 32 10.04 -4.63 -18.95
N ASN A 33 9.29 -4.16 -19.94
CA ASN A 33 8.67 -4.90 -21.04
C ASN A 33 8.30 -3.92 -22.18
N GLY A 34 7.79 -4.46 -23.29
CA GLY A 34 7.44 -3.71 -24.50
C GLY A 34 6.05 -3.07 -24.53
N ASN A 35 5.27 -3.11 -23.45
CA ASN A 35 3.87 -2.67 -23.50
C ASN A 35 3.71 -1.19 -23.92
N ASN A 36 4.61 -0.32 -23.46
CA ASN A 36 4.59 1.13 -23.75
C ASN A 36 5.11 1.48 -25.16
N ILE A 37 5.41 0.48 -26.00
CA ILE A 37 5.85 0.65 -27.40
C ILE A 37 5.10 -0.31 -28.34
N ASN A 38 3.96 -0.85 -27.90
CA ASN A 38 3.18 -1.88 -28.62
C ASN A 38 4.01 -3.12 -29.00
N SER A 39 4.87 -3.57 -28.09
CA SER A 39 5.72 -4.74 -28.29
C SER A 39 5.39 -5.86 -27.31
N SER A 40 5.40 -7.09 -27.82
CA SER A 40 5.20 -8.30 -27.02
C SER A 40 6.45 -8.73 -26.22
N VAL A 41 7.55 -7.97 -26.29
CA VAL A 41 8.83 -8.32 -25.64
C VAL A 41 8.71 -8.26 -24.12
N LYS A 42 8.97 -9.39 -23.45
CA LYS A 42 8.86 -9.56 -21.99
C LYS A 42 10.13 -10.16 -21.41
N PRO A 43 11.22 -9.38 -21.22
CA PRO A 43 12.52 -9.92 -20.82
C PRO A 43 12.51 -10.59 -19.44
N ASN A 44 11.70 -10.08 -18.51
CA ASN A 44 11.59 -10.60 -17.15
C ASN A 44 10.75 -11.90 -17.03
N LEU A 45 10.23 -12.43 -18.14
CA LEU A 45 9.61 -13.76 -18.19
C LEU A 45 10.56 -14.85 -18.74
N ALA A 46 11.76 -14.46 -19.18
CA ALA A 46 12.76 -15.39 -19.70
C ALA A 46 13.18 -16.40 -18.62
N LYS A 47 13.46 -17.64 -19.04
CA LYS A 47 13.90 -18.70 -18.13
C LYS A 47 15.40 -18.70 -17.88
N THR A 48 16.16 -18.01 -18.73
CA THR A 48 17.63 -17.94 -18.65
C THR A 48 18.13 -16.51 -18.79
N VAL A 49 19.28 -16.21 -18.17
CA VAL A 49 19.94 -14.89 -18.26
C VAL A 49 20.30 -14.54 -19.70
N LYS A 50 20.73 -15.53 -20.49
CA LYS A 50 21.07 -15.37 -21.90
C LYS A 50 19.85 -14.95 -22.73
N GLU A 51 18.71 -15.60 -22.52
CA GLU A 51 17.45 -15.26 -23.17
C GLU A 51 16.94 -13.88 -22.73
N ARG A 52 16.99 -13.58 -21.42
CA ARG A 52 16.65 -12.25 -20.89
C ARG A 52 17.49 -11.15 -21.56
N ASN A 53 18.80 -11.35 -21.67
CA ASN A 53 19.69 -10.37 -22.27
C ASN A 53 19.43 -10.19 -23.79
N LYS A 54 19.05 -11.27 -24.50
CA LYS A 54 18.59 -11.17 -25.89
C LYS A 54 17.31 -10.33 -25.99
N LEU A 55 16.33 -10.59 -25.13
CA LEU A 55 15.07 -9.83 -25.09
C LEU A 55 15.28 -8.38 -24.63
N LEU A 56 16.23 -8.08 -23.75
CA LEU A 56 16.56 -6.71 -23.35
C LEU A 56 17.18 -5.90 -24.50
N LYS A 57 18.04 -6.52 -25.31
CA LYS A 57 18.57 -5.88 -26.53
C LYS A 57 17.47 -5.61 -27.55
N GLN A 58 16.54 -6.55 -27.70
CA GLN A 58 15.37 -6.34 -28.55
C GLN A 58 14.50 -5.19 -28.01
N LEU A 59 14.23 -5.16 -26.70
CA LEU A 59 13.46 -4.10 -26.06
C LEU A 59 14.14 -2.73 -26.21
N GLU A 60 15.46 -2.65 -26.02
CA GLU A 60 16.26 -1.44 -26.21
C GLU A 60 16.13 -0.89 -27.64
N PHE A 61 16.27 -1.76 -28.64
CA PHE A 61 16.12 -1.38 -30.05
C PHE A 61 14.71 -0.85 -30.37
N GLU A 62 13.69 -1.54 -29.89
CA GLU A 62 12.30 -1.14 -30.14
C GLU A 62 11.92 0.15 -29.40
N VAL A 63 12.45 0.37 -28.18
CA VAL A 63 12.29 1.63 -27.44
C VAL A 63 12.96 2.77 -28.20
N LEU A 64 14.19 2.59 -28.68
CA LEU A 64 14.89 3.60 -29.49
C LEU A 64 14.08 3.97 -30.73
N LYS A 65 13.60 2.96 -31.47
CA LYS A 65 12.75 3.17 -32.66
C LYS A 65 11.46 3.91 -32.34
N ALA A 66 10.81 3.61 -31.22
CA ALA A 66 9.59 4.29 -30.79
C ALA A 66 9.83 5.74 -30.39
N LEU A 67 10.96 6.02 -29.71
CA LEU A 67 11.36 7.38 -29.35
C LEU A 67 11.70 8.24 -30.58
N GLU A 68 12.43 7.67 -31.54
CA GLU A 68 12.80 8.36 -32.79
C GLU A 68 11.59 8.65 -33.68
N SER A 69 10.63 7.72 -33.71
CA SER A 69 9.40 7.88 -34.50
C SER A 69 8.32 8.67 -33.77
N GLY A 70 8.54 9.12 -32.53
CA GLY A 70 7.56 9.86 -31.74
C GLY A 70 6.37 9.03 -31.24
N HIS A 71 6.43 7.70 -31.33
CA HIS A 71 5.36 6.78 -30.91
C HIS A 71 5.52 6.29 -29.45
N TYR A 72 6.25 7.05 -28.64
CA TYR A 72 6.46 6.75 -27.22
C TYR A 72 5.89 7.88 -26.33
N PRO A 73 5.21 7.56 -25.22
CA PRO A 73 4.66 6.25 -24.90
C PRO A 73 3.55 5.89 -25.90
N HIS A 74 3.45 4.60 -26.26
CA HIS A 74 2.29 4.09 -26.96
C HIS A 74 1.08 4.25 -26.04
N ASP A 75 0.22 5.21 -26.36
CA ASP A 75 -1.05 5.39 -25.68
C ASP A 75 -1.91 4.14 -25.95
N ASN A 76 -1.92 3.20 -25.02
CA ASN A 76 -3.00 2.20 -24.88
C ASN A 76 -4.31 2.88 -24.41
N LYS A 77 -4.58 4.08 -24.91
CA LYS A 77 -5.83 4.81 -24.79
C LYS A 77 -6.49 4.77 -26.16
N HIS A 78 -7.25 3.71 -26.37
CA HIS A 78 -8.27 3.56 -27.41
C HIS A 78 -7.79 3.62 -28.88
N THR A 79 -7.56 2.44 -29.47
CA THR A 79 -8.23 2.15 -30.74
C THR A 79 -9.49 1.33 -30.43
N PRO A 80 -10.67 1.75 -30.92
CA PRO A 80 -11.90 0.98 -30.78
C PRO A 80 -11.75 -0.26 -31.65
N VAL A 81 -11.64 -1.42 -31.01
CA VAL A 81 -11.95 -2.64 -31.74
C VAL A 81 -13.47 -2.64 -31.87
N ASP A 82 -13.94 -2.59 -33.11
CA ASP A 82 -15.27 -3.07 -33.48
C ASP A 82 -15.29 -4.57 -33.13
N ILE A 83 -15.47 -4.85 -31.84
CA ILE A 83 -16.00 -6.11 -31.38
C ILE A 83 -17.42 -5.75 -31.00
N SER A 84 -18.37 -6.22 -31.80
CA SER A 84 -19.64 -6.62 -31.26
C SER A 84 -19.38 -7.64 -30.14
N VAL A 85 -19.19 -7.15 -28.91
CA VAL A 85 -19.49 -7.89 -27.70
C VAL A 85 -20.35 -6.99 -26.83
N GLU A 86 -21.65 -7.15 -27.04
CA GLU A 86 -22.58 -7.28 -25.93
C GLU A 86 -21.97 -8.28 -24.92
N ASP A 87 -21.13 -7.81 -23.98
CA ASP A 87 -20.78 -8.48 -22.70
C ASP A 87 -19.97 -7.54 -21.79
N HIS A 88 -20.28 -6.24 -21.77
CA HIS A 88 -20.04 -5.49 -20.54
C HIS A 88 -21.07 -6.01 -19.53
N LEU A 89 -20.66 -6.96 -18.68
CA LEU A 89 -21.25 -6.99 -17.35
C LEU A 89 -21.05 -5.57 -16.79
N ASP A 90 -22.14 -4.83 -16.65
CA ASP A 90 -22.22 -3.60 -15.85
C ASP A 90 -21.86 -3.97 -14.41
N ILE A 91 -20.56 -4.14 -14.13
CA ILE A 91 -20.10 -4.48 -12.80
C ILE A 91 -20.28 -3.23 -11.94
N SER A 92 -21.32 -3.26 -11.14
CA SER A 92 -21.70 -2.14 -10.28
C SER A 92 -20.61 -1.79 -9.27
N THR A 93 -20.55 -0.51 -8.90
CA THR A 93 -19.72 -0.04 -7.78
C THR A 93 -19.97 -0.86 -6.52
N ASP A 94 -21.23 -1.23 -6.27
CA ASP A 94 -21.63 -2.04 -5.11
C ASP A 94 -20.89 -3.37 -5.04
N TYR A 95 -20.88 -4.11 -6.15
CA TYR A 95 -20.22 -5.39 -6.28
C TYR A 95 -18.70 -5.25 -6.13
N LEU A 96 -18.08 -4.28 -6.80
CA LEU A 96 -16.63 -4.08 -6.75
C LEU A 96 -16.14 -3.74 -5.34
N LEU A 97 -16.93 -2.99 -4.57
CA LEU A 97 -16.62 -2.69 -3.17
C LEU A 97 -16.69 -3.95 -2.29
N ASP A 98 -17.71 -4.79 -2.46
CA ASP A 98 -17.86 -6.04 -1.72
C ASP A 98 -16.71 -7.02 -2.07
N TRP A 99 -16.43 -7.19 -3.36
CA TRP A 99 -15.33 -8.02 -3.85
C TRP A 99 -13.97 -7.56 -3.28
N ALA A 100 -13.68 -6.26 -3.31
CA ALA A 100 -12.41 -5.73 -2.82
C ALA A 100 -12.25 -5.93 -1.31
N LEU A 101 -13.35 -5.81 -0.55
CA LEU A 101 -13.34 -6.11 0.87
C LEU A 101 -13.04 -7.60 1.09
N GLU A 102 -13.74 -8.50 0.39
CA GLU A 102 -13.58 -9.94 0.53
C GLU A 102 -12.14 -10.38 0.22
N VAL A 103 -11.59 -9.96 -0.93
CA VAL A 103 -10.20 -10.23 -1.31
C VAL A 103 -9.24 -9.79 -0.21
N LYS A 104 -9.45 -8.61 0.38
CA LYS A 104 -8.56 -8.12 1.42
C LYS A 104 -8.72 -8.88 2.73
N LEU A 105 -9.94 -9.30 3.08
CA LEU A 105 -10.19 -10.13 4.27
C LEU A 105 -9.62 -11.55 4.09
N ASN A 106 -9.54 -12.09 2.89
CA ASN A 106 -8.93 -13.40 2.67
C ASN A 106 -7.38 -13.36 2.73
N SER A 107 -6.77 -12.18 2.79
CA SER A 107 -5.32 -12.02 3.01
C SER A 107 -4.93 -12.07 4.49
N ASP A 108 -3.63 -12.25 4.76
CA ASP A 108 -3.10 -12.16 6.12
C ASP A 108 -3.12 -10.71 6.62
N VAL A 109 -4.18 -10.38 7.37
CA VAL A 109 -4.42 -9.06 7.96
C VAL A 109 -4.85 -9.19 9.41
N SER A 110 -4.35 -8.28 10.25
CA SER A 110 -4.65 -8.26 11.68
C SER A 110 -6.14 -8.07 11.97
N HIS A 111 -6.60 -8.61 13.10
CA HIS A 111 -7.99 -8.49 13.55
C HIS A 111 -8.49 -7.04 13.59
N TYR A 112 -7.69 -6.12 14.16
CA TYR A 112 -8.03 -4.70 14.22
C TYR A 112 -8.15 -4.08 12.82
N TYR A 113 -7.28 -4.47 11.90
CA TYR A 113 -7.33 -3.96 10.54
C TYR A 113 -8.53 -4.48 9.76
N ARG A 114 -8.92 -5.75 9.95
CA ARG A 114 -10.19 -6.31 9.41
C ARG A 114 -11.40 -5.49 9.85
N LYS A 115 -11.47 -5.12 11.14
CA LYS A 115 -12.55 -4.28 11.68
C LYS A 115 -12.57 -2.91 11.02
N ASN A 116 -11.40 -2.31 10.80
CA ASN A 116 -11.30 -1.01 10.12
C ASN A 116 -11.77 -1.07 8.67
N LEU A 117 -11.34 -2.10 7.91
CA LEU A 117 -11.75 -2.30 6.52
C LEU A 117 -13.26 -2.52 6.38
N LYS A 118 -13.85 -3.39 7.20
CA LYS A 118 -15.32 -3.59 7.24
C LYS A 118 -16.04 -2.27 7.56
N GLY A 119 -15.49 -1.49 8.48
CA GLY A 119 -16.02 -0.19 8.87
C GLY A 119 -16.01 0.82 7.73
N ILE A 120 -14.86 1.03 7.07
CA ILE A 120 -14.76 2.01 5.98
C ILE A 120 -15.65 1.61 4.80
N HIS A 121 -15.68 0.32 4.46
CA HIS A 121 -16.50 -0.23 3.40
C HIS A 121 -17.98 0.06 3.64
N ARG A 122 -18.50 -0.34 4.80
CA ARG A 122 -19.91 -0.10 5.17
C ARG A 122 -20.26 1.39 5.15
N HIS A 123 -19.39 2.23 5.73
CA HIS A 123 -19.65 3.66 5.79
C HIS A 123 -19.61 4.32 4.40
N PHE A 124 -18.75 3.83 3.50
CA PHE A 124 -18.67 4.33 2.13
C PHE A 124 -19.88 3.89 1.30
N LYS A 125 -20.26 2.61 1.34
CA LYS A 125 -21.50 2.12 0.69
C LYS A 125 -22.73 2.90 1.17
N ALA A 126 -22.86 3.12 2.48
CA ALA A 126 -23.96 3.88 3.05
C ALA A 126 -23.92 5.39 2.73
N PHE A 127 -22.79 5.91 2.25
CA PHE A 127 -22.66 7.31 1.84
C PHE A 127 -23.08 7.54 0.39
N LEU A 128 -22.85 6.55 -0.48
CA LEU A 128 -23.19 6.61 -1.89
C LEU A 128 -24.71 6.52 -2.10
N THR A 129 -25.21 7.16 -3.15
CA THR A 129 -26.61 7.00 -3.56
C THR A 129 -26.83 5.64 -4.23
N LYS A 130 -28.09 5.24 -4.41
CA LYS A 130 -28.41 3.98 -5.10
C LYS A 130 -27.89 4.00 -6.54
N GLU A 131 -27.99 5.14 -7.20
CA GLU A 131 -27.52 5.37 -8.56
C GLU A 131 -25.99 5.24 -8.63
N GLU A 132 -25.27 5.88 -7.70
CA GLU A 132 -23.81 5.77 -7.59
C GLU A 132 -23.38 4.30 -7.37
N LEU A 133 -24.10 3.57 -6.51
CA LEU A 133 -23.84 2.15 -6.24
C LEU A 133 -24.09 1.25 -7.45
N SER A 134 -25.13 1.53 -8.23
CA SER A 134 -25.43 0.78 -9.47
C SER A 134 -24.52 1.14 -10.65
N SER A 135 -23.86 2.30 -10.61
CA SER A 135 -23.05 2.82 -11.71
C SER A 135 -21.60 2.32 -11.71
N ASP A 136 -20.87 2.59 -12.79
CA ASP A 136 -19.42 2.33 -12.89
C ASP A 136 -18.65 3.17 -11.86
N ILE A 137 -17.78 2.51 -11.09
CA ILE A 137 -16.97 3.12 -10.03
C ILE A 137 -16.06 4.25 -10.53
N THR A 138 -15.68 4.24 -11.80
CA THR A 138 -14.88 5.30 -12.45
C THR A 138 -15.61 6.64 -12.51
N LEU A 139 -16.94 6.64 -12.38
CA LEU A 139 -17.77 7.84 -12.33
C LEU A 139 -17.73 8.52 -10.95
N ILE A 140 -17.24 7.85 -9.91
CA ILE A 140 -17.08 8.45 -8.59
C ILE A 140 -15.96 9.48 -8.62
N LYS A 141 -16.36 10.75 -8.65
CA LYS A 141 -15.44 11.89 -8.70
C LYS A 141 -14.64 12.03 -7.40
N ARG A 142 -13.44 12.58 -7.52
CA ARG A 142 -12.59 12.96 -6.38
C ARG A 142 -13.34 13.78 -5.32
N THR A 143 -14.14 14.78 -5.75
CA THR A 143 -14.89 15.65 -4.84
C THR A 143 -15.85 14.85 -3.95
N ARG A 144 -16.51 13.84 -4.50
CA ARG A 144 -17.40 12.95 -3.78
C ARG A 144 -16.66 12.14 -2.70
N ILE A 145 -15.46 11.67 -3.02
CA ILE A 145 -14.58 10.99 -2.06
C ILE A 145 -14.09 11.96 -0.97
N GLU A 146 -13.78 13.20 -1.32
CA GLU A 146 -13.39 14.23 -0.34
C GLU A 146 -14.55 14.53 0.62
N GLU A 147 -15.78 14.69 0.14
CA GLU A 147 -16.97 14.85 0.98
C GLU A 147 -17.13 13.73 2.00
N PHE A 148 -16.94 12.48 1.57
CA PHE A 148 -16.94 11.33 2.47
C PHE A 148 -15.83 11.43 3.53
N LEU A 149 -14.59 11.70 3.10
CA LEU A 149 -13.44 11.76 4.01
C LEU A 149 -13.55 12.92 5.02
N GLN A 150 -14.22 14.02 4.66
CA GLN A 150 -14.44 15.14 5.56
C GLN A 150 -15.28 14.79 6.79
N ARG A 151 -16.04 13.68 6.77
CA ARG A 151 -16.74 13.15 7.96
C ARG A 151 -15.78 12.69 9.06
N TYR A 152 -14.51 12.47 8.72
CA TYR A 152 -13.46 11.99 9.63
C TYR A 152 -12.43 13.06 10.00
N LYS A 153 -12.74 14.34 9.78
CA LYS A 153 -11.83 15.48 10.01
C LYS A 153 -11.56 15.83 11.48
N SER A 154 -12.06 15.03 12.44
CA SER A 154 -11.87 15.27 13.88
C SER A 154 -10.39 15.25 14.30
N SER A 155 -9.55 14.49 13.60
CA SER A 155 -8.09 14.59 13.71
C SER A 155 -7.41 14.18 12.40
N GLY A 156 -6.22 14.74 12.13
CA GLY A 156 -5.45 14.36 10.94
C GLY A 156 -5.08 12.88 10.90
N MET A 157 -4.88 12.23 12.06
CA MET A 157 -4.66 10.78 12.14
C MET A 157 -5.91 10.02 11.69
N TYR A 158 -7.06 10.35 12.24
CA TYR A 158 -8.31 9.66 11.94
C TYR A 158 -8.69 9.82 10.46
N TYR A 159 -8.55 11.02 9.91
CA TYR A 159 -8.73 11.26 8.48
C TYR A 159 -7.78 10.41 7.62
N MET A 160 -6.49 10.38 7.98
CA MET A 160 -5.47 9.64 7.23
C MET A 160 -5.66 8.13 7.26
N ASP A 161 -6.06 7.59 8.41
CA ASP A 161 -6.33 6.17 8.56
C ASP A 161 -7.52 5.78 7.67
N ARG A 162 -8.59 6.58 7.67
CA ARG A 162 -9.78 6.34 6.83
C ARG A 162 -9.47 6.47 5.33
N ARG A 163 -8.69 7.47 4.94
CA ARG A 163 -8.21 7.65 3.57
C ARG A 163 -7.36 6.46 3.11
N ARG A 164 -6.50 5.94 3.99
CA ARG A 164 -5.66 4.77 3.70
C ARG A 164 -6.49 3.51 3.51
N ASP A 165 -7.40 3.25 4.44
CA ASP A 165 -8.28 2.07 4.38
C ASP A 165 -9.11 2.08 3.08
N LEU A 166 -9.69 3.24 2.72
CA LEU A 166 -10.43 3.41 1.46
C LEU A 166 -9.53 3.24 0.23
N GLY A 167 -8.33 3.82 0.27
CA GLY A 167 -7.37 3.72 -0.82
C GLY A 167 -6.90 2.29 -1.11
N VAL A 168 -6.88 1.42 -0.10
CA VAL A 168 -6.60 -0.01 -0.29
C VAL A 168 -7.71 -0.69 -1.10
N LEU A 169 -8.98 -0.41 -0.81
CA LEU A 169 -10.10 -0.96 -1.58
C LEU A 169 -10.06 -0.48 -3.03
N PHE A 170 -9.94 0.84 -3.25
CA PHE A 170 -9.84 1.41 -4.60
C PHE A 170 -8.63 0.90 -5.37
N SER A 171 -7.51 0.64 -4.70
CA SER A 171 -6.33 0.07 -5.36
C SER A 171 -6.51 -1.38 -5.79
N LEU A 172 -7.32 -2.17 -5.07
CA LEU A 172 -7.67 -3.53 -5.48
C LEU A 172 -8.61 -3.49 -6.68
N ILE A 173 -9.66 -2.66 -6.60
CA ILE A 173 -10.64 -2.50 -7.69
C ILE A 173 -9.93 -2.02 -8.96
N SER A 174 -9.07 -1.01 -8.85
CA SER A 174 -8.30 -0.48 -9.98
C SER A 174 -7.45 -1.54 -10.69
N ARG A 175 -6.98 -2.56 -9.96
CA ARG A 175 -6.25 -3.69 -10.54
C ARG A 175 -7.17 -4.70 -11.20
N GLU A 176 -8.36 -4.90 -10.65
CA GLU A 176 -9.37 -5.83 -11.17
C GLU A 176 -9.98 -5.34 -12.49
N ILE A 177 -10.36 -4.07 -12.55
CA ILE A 177 -10.96 -3.48 -13.75
C ILE A 177 -9.91 -2.95 -14.73
N GLU A 178 -8.62 -3.13 -14.43
CA GLU A 178 -7.47 -2.64 -15.21
C GLU A 178 -7.51 -1.12 -15.55
N LYS A 179 -8.26 -0.32 -14.78
CA LYS A 179 -8.38 1.13 -14.95
C LYS A 179 -7.82 1.87 -13.73
N PRO A 180 -7.06 2.97 -13.91
CA PRO A 180 -6.47 3.71 -12.80
C PRO A 180 -7.53 4.50 -12.00
N LEU A 181 -7.78 4.11 -10.75
CA LEU A 181 -8.66 4.86 -9.85
C LEU A 181 -7.85 5.82 -8.96
N GLN A 182 -7.47 6.97 -9.51
CA GLN A 182 -6.64 7.96 -8.79
C GLN A 182 -7.42 8.87 -7.84
N ALA A 183 -8.76 8.88 -7.93
CA ALA A 183 -9.62 9.79 -7.19
C ALA A 183 -9.34 9.82 -5.67
N VAL A 184 -9.07 8.68 -5.04
CA VAL A 184 -8.69 8.62 -3.60
C VAL A 184 -7.29 9.21 -3.37
N ARG A 185 -6.32 8.91 -4.25
CA ARG A 185 -4.92 9.34 -4.11
C ARG A 185 -4.73 10.85 -4.29
N GLU A 186 -5.60 11.45 -5.08
CA GLU A 186 -5.60 12.89 -5.35
C GLU A 186 -6.35 13.71 -4.30
N THR A 187 -7.11 13.06 -3.41
CA THR A 187 -7.77 13.76 -2.31
C THR A 187 -6.77 14.48 -1.41
N SER A 188 -7.21 15.61 -0.84
CA SER A 188 -6.45 16.42 0.09
C SER A 188 -5.87 15.60 1.27
N THR A 189 -4.78 16.11 1.85
CA THR A 189 -4.13 15.48 3.00
C THR A 189 -4.18 16.37 4.24
N MET A 190 -4.44 15.77 5.40
CA MET A 190 -4.36 16.42 6.70
C MET A 190 -3.06 16.07 7.42
N LYS A 191 -2.32 17.10 7.84
CA LYS A 191 -1.11 16.91 8.65
C LYS A 191 -1.48 16.45 10.05
N LYS A 192 -0.75 15.44 10.55
CA LYS A 192 -0.81 15.04 11.96
C LYS A 192 -0.15 16.13 12.80
N LYS A 193 -0.91 16.75 13.71
CA LYS A 193 -0.32 17.65 14.71
C LYS A 193 0.51 16.80 15.68
N ALA A 194 1.80 17.11 15.81
CA ALA A 194 2.64 16.47 16.80
C ALA A 194 2.16 16.91 18.19
N LYS A 195 1.83 15.94 19.05
CA LYS A 195 1.55 16.18 20.47
C LYS A 195 2.73 15.64 21.24
N LEU A 196 3.48 16.53 21.90
CA LEU A 196 4.48 16.10 22.85
C LEU A 196 3.74 15.56 24.09
N HIS A 197 3.89 14.26 24.35
CA HIS A 197 3.36 13.68 25.57
C HIS A 197 4.20 14.20 26.75
N LYS A 198 3.54 14.66 27.81
CA LYS A 198 4.23 15.06 29.04
C LYS A 198 4.90 13.83 29.65
N ILE A 199 6.18 13.93 29.91
CA ILE A 199 6.96 12.89 30.59
C ILE A 199 6.67 13.03 32.09
N TYR A 200 6.56 11.92 32.81
CA TYR A 200 6.50 11.95 34.26
C TYR A 200 7.86 12.36 34.82
N GLU A 201 7.88 13.36 35.70
CA GLU A 201 9.06 13.66 36.50
C GLU A 201 9.44 12.44 37.35
N HIS A 202 10.75 12.27 37.57
CA HIS A 202 11.31 11.13 38.28
C HIS A 202 10.68 10.90 39.67
N GLU A 203 10.46 11.97 40.44
CA GLU A 203 9.87 11.87 41.79
C GLU A 203 8.40 11.43 41.75
N LYS A 204 7.63 11.91 40.77
CA LYS A 204 6.24 11.48 40.55
C LYS A 204 6.19 10.00 40.12
N MET A 205 7.15 9.57 39.30
CA MET A 205 7.26 8.18 38.87
C MET A 205 7.54 7.24 40.06
N LYS A 206 8.49 7.59 40.95
CA LYS A 206 8.77 6.82 42.17
C LYS A 206 7.54 6.68 43.05
N LEU A 207 6.81 7.78 43.26
CA LEU A 207 5.60 7.77 44.08
C LEU A 207 4.54 6.82 43.51
N ILE A 208 4.33 6.85 42.20
CA ILE A 208 3.42 5.93 41.50
C ILE A 208 3.92 4.48 41.64
N LEU A 209 5.21 4.21 41.42
CA LEU A 209 5.76 2.86 41.51
C LEU A 209 5.66 2.28 42.92
N ASN A 210 5.93 3.08 43.96
CA ASN A 210 5.77 2.66 45.36
C ASN A 210 4.30 2.39 45.68
N TYR A 211 3.40 3.28 45.30
CA TYR A 211 1.96 3.05 45.45
C TYR A 211 1.52 1.74 44.77
N LEU A 212 1.99 1.48 43.55
CA LEU A 212 1.71 0.23 42.85
C LEU A 212 2.32 -0.99 43.55
N LYS A 213 3.51 -0.86 44.14
CA LYS A 213 4.15 -1.95 44.87
C LYS A 213 3.29 -2.41 46.04
N ASP A 214 2.74 -1.46 46.79
CA ASP A 214 1.98 -1.74 48.01
C ASP A 214 0.55 -2.18 47.71
N ASN A 215 -0.09 -1.60 46.67
CA ASN A 215 -1.50 -1.82 46.39
C ASN A 215 -1.77 -2.82 45.25
N ASN A 216 -0.83 -2.99 44.31
CA ASN A 216 -0.99 -3.82 43.10
C ASN A 216 0.37 -4.43 42.65
N PRO A 217 0.96 -5.35 43.43
CA PRO A 217 2.33 -5.82 43.21
C PRO A 217 2.58 -6.43 41.83
N ASN A 218 1.57 -7.11 41.26
CA ASN A 218 1.67 -7.65 39.89
C ASN A 218 1.80 -6.54 38.82
N LEU A 219 1.07 -5.42 38.99
CA LEU A 219 1.16 -4.29 38.08
C LEU A 219 2.50 -3.55 38.24
N HIS A 220 3.03 -3.47 39.46
CA HIS A 220 4.36 -2.95 39.74
C HIS A 220 5.44 -3.73 38.97
N ILE A 221 5.43 -5.07 39.08
CA ILE A 221 6.37 -5.93 38.35
C ILE A 221 6.21 -5.75 36.83
N CYS A 222 4.98 -5.74 36.31
CA CYS A 222 4.73 -5.49 34.89
C CYS A 222 5.29 -4.14 34.43
N ALA A 223 5.14 -3.08 35.23
CA ALA A 223 5.68 -1.76 34.91
C ALA A 223 7.21 -1.77 34.82
N LEU A 224 7.88 -2.42 35.78
CA LEU A 224 9.33 -2.58 35.78
C LEU A 224 9.83 -3.39 34.58
N LEU A 225 9.16 -4.50 34.24
CA LEU A 225 9.50 -5.31 33.06
C LEU A 225 9.30 -4.50 31.77
N CYS A 226 8.21 -3.75 31.65
CA CYS A 226 7.96 -2.91 30.48
C CYS A 226 9.01 -1.80 30.34
N TYR A 227 9.44 -1.21 31.46
CA TYR A 227 10.47 -0.17 31.45
C TYR A 227 11.85 -0.75 31.13
N GLY A 228 12.29 -1.79 31.85
CA GLY A 228 13.62 -2.38 31.68
C GLY A 228 13.83 -3.10 30.34
N CYS A 229 12.76 -3.65 29.76
CA CYS A 229 12.82 -4.34 28.47
C CYS A 229 12.24 -3.52 27.30
N PHE A 230 11.86 -2.25 27.54
CA PHE A 230 11.20 -1.37 26.57
C PHE A 230 9.99 -2.01 25.85
N LEU A 231 9.22 -2.82 26.59
CA LEU A 231 8.06 -3.52 26.03
C LEU A 231 6.87 -2.56 25.93
N ARG A 232 6.13 -2.69 24.82
CA ARG A 232 4.85 -1.99 24.68
C ARG A 232 3.81 -2.66 25.58
N LEU A 233 3.27 -1.89 26.52
CA LEU A 233 2.16 -2.30 27.40
C LEU A 233 1.01 -2.86 26.55
N GLY A 234 0.70 -4.14 26.74
CA GLY A 234 -0.28 -4.86 25.94
C GLY A 234 0.13 -6.31 25.67
N ILE A 235 0.06 -6.72 24.41
CA ILE A 235 0.28 -8.11 23.96
C ILE A 235 1.70 -8.58 24.30
N SER A 236 2.73 -7.78 24.05
CA SER A 236 4.13 -8.15 24.28
C SER A 236 4.44 -8.43 25.75
N ALA A 237 3.89 -7.64 26.67
CA ALA A 237 4.06 -7.87 28.11
C ALA A 237 3.29 -9.11 28.60
N LYS A 238 2.09 -9.38 28.03
CA LYS A 238 1.29 -10.57 28.36
C LYS A 238 1.87 -11.86 27.77
N MET A 239 2.55 -11.78 26.63
CA MET A 239 3.15 -12.93 25.94
C MET A 239 4.58 -13.25 26.42
N ALA A 240 5.14 -12.46 27.35
CA ALA A 240 6.42 -12.76 27.98
C ALA A 240 6.27 -14.01 28.88
N ALA A 241 6.40 -15.20 28.28
CA ALA A 241 6.36 -16.47 28.98
C ALA A 241 7.63 -16.65 29.83
N ARG A 242 7.53 -17.41 30.93
CA ARG A 242 8.69 -17.78 31.77
C ARG A 242 9.85 -18.37 30.96
N SER A 243 9.56 -19.09 29.87
CA SER A 243 10.56 -19.66 28.97
C SER A 243 11.40 -18.64 28.19
N ALA A 244 10.93 -17.39 28.09
CA ALA A 244 11.68 -16.31 27.46
C ALA A 244 12.76 -15.73 28.37
N PHE A 245 12.70 -15.98 29.69
CA PHE A 245 13.68 -15.54 30.66
C PHE A 245 14.64 -16.69 30.98
N LYS A 246 15.82 -16.69 30.35
CA LYS A 246 16.94 -17.56 30.76
C LYS A 246 17.70 -16.86 31.88
N LEU A 247 17.79 -17.50 33.04
CA LEU A 247 18.66 -17.03 34.12
C LEU A 247 20.11 -17.09 33.65
N SER A 248 20.85 -16.00 33.87
CA SER A 248 22.29 -16.00 33.65
C SER A 248 22.93 -16.99 34.63
N PRO A 249 23.83 -17.90 34.18
CA PRO A 249 24.48 -18.89 35.04
C PRO A 249 25.27 -18.27 36.20
N HIS A 250 25.58 -16.97 36.15
CA HIS A 250 26.37 -16.27 37.17
C HIS A 250 25.61 -15.82 38.43
N SER A 251 24.33 -16.15 38.57
CA SER A 251 23.50 -15.71 39.71
C SER A 251 23.19 -16.79 40.75
N ALA A 252 23.76 -18.00 40.62
CA ALA A 252 23.57 -19.12 41.55
C ALA A 252 24.75 -19.35 42.52
N LEU A 253 25.59 -18.35 42.75
CA LEU A 253 26.66 -18.40 43.76
C LEU A 253 26.72 -17.06 44.50
N LYS A 254 25.89 -16.94 45.54
CA LYS A 254 26.17 -16.24 46.79
C LYS A 254 25.15 -16.65 47.84
#